data_AF-A0A9Q3W1X3-F1
#
_entry.id   AF-A0A9Q3W1X3-F1
#
_cell.length_a   1.000
_cell.length_b   1.000
_cell.length_c   1.000
_cell.angle_alpha   90.00
_cell.angle_beta   90.00
_cell.angle_gamma   90.00
#
_symmetry.space_group_name_H-M   'P 1'
#
loop_
_entity.id
_entity.type
_entity.pdbx_description
1 polymer ?
#
loop_
_entity_poly.entity_id
_entity_poly.type
_entity_poly.pdbx_seq_one_letter_code
_entity_poly.pdbx_strand_id
1 'polypeptide(L)'
;MTTLYKLCFYVPVSHVETVKAAVFDAGAGRIGDYDRCSFQVLGQGQFRPLDGSNPYLGSRGLVETVEEYRVEMICEADRLEPAVRALRDAHPYEEPAIDLWPLAPLPV
;
A
#
# COMPACT_ATOMS: atom_id res chain seq x y z
N MET A 1 -17.27 -3.67 18.18
CA MET A 1 -16.91 -4.16 16.83
C MET A 1 -15.82 -3.25 16.33
N THR A 2 -14.65 -3.79 15.99
CA THR A 2 -13.56 -3.02 15.40
C THR A 2 -13.96 -2.62 13.99
N THR A 3 -13.86 -1.33 13.67
CA THR A 3 -14.05 -0.85 12.30
C THR A 3 -12.91 -1.38 11.45
N LEU A 4 -13.25 -2.05 10.34
CA LEU A 4 -12.27 -2.59 9.40
C LEU A 4 -12.14 -1.68 8.20
N TYR A 5 -10.91 -1.59 7.70
CA TYR A 5 -10.58 -0.94 6.45
C TYR A 5 -9.93 -1.94 5.50
N LYS A 6 -10.17 -1.76 4.21
CA LYS A 6 -9.28 -2.30 3.19
C LYS A 6 -8.21 -1.24 2.91
N LEU A 7 -6.97 -1.58 3.24
CA LEU A 7 -5.77 -0.82 2.88
C LEU A 7 -5.28 -1.34 1.53
N CYS A 8 -5.12 -0.44 0.57
CA CYS A 8 -4.57 -0.76 -0.74
C CYS A 8 -3.50 0.24 -1.13
N PHE A 9 -2.44 -0.26 -1.76
CA PHE A 9 -1.31 0.56 -2.22
C PHE A 9 -0.66 -0.02 -3.46
N TYR A 10 0.13 0.80 -4.14
CA TYR A 10 0.78 0.48 -5.40
C TYR A 10 2.30 0.61 -5.22
N VAL A 11 3.04 -0.44 -5.57
CA VAL A 11 4.47 -0.54 -5.28
C VAL A 11 5.22 -1.23 -6.42
N PRO A 12 6.43 -0.78 -6.79
CA PRO A 12 7.28 -1.47 -7.76
C PRO A 12 7.55 -2.93 -7.38
N VAL A 13 7.71 -3.77 -8.41
CA VAL A 13 8.09 -5.19 -8.26
C VAL A 13 9.30 -5.39 -7.34
N SER A 14 10.28 -4.48 -7.40
CA SER A 14 11.52 -4.56 -6.61
C SER A 14 11.32 -4.35 -5.10
N HIS A 15 10.23 -3.73 -4.66
CA HIS A 15 10.01 -3.34 -3.25
C HIS A 15 8.77 -3.97 -2.62
N VAL A 16 7.95 -4.71 -3.38
CA VAL A 16 6.67 -5.27 -2.92
C VAL A 16 6.79 -6.10 -1.65
N GLU A 17 7.79 -6.99 -1.55
CA GLU A 17 7.97 -7.85 -0.37
C GLU A 17 8.41 -7.06 0.85
N THR A 18 9.35 -6.12 0.69
CA THR A 18 9.84 -5.25 1.76
C THR A 18 8.72 -4.40 2.34
N VAL A 19 7.90 -3.78 1.49
CA VAL A 19 6.78 -2.94 1.92
C VAL A 19 5.70 -3.79 2.60
N LYS A 20 5.32 -4.94 2.04
CA LYS A 20 4.37 -5.85 2.69
C LYS A 20 4.83 -6.28 4.08
N ALA A 21 6.10 -6.67 4.22
CA ALA A 21 6.66 -7.09 5.49
C ALA A 21 6.52 -5.98 6.56
N ALA A 22 6.89 -4.75 6.24
CA ALA A 22 6.78 -3.61 7.15
C ALA A 22 5.31 -3.34 7.56
N VAL A 23 4.39 -3.40 6.61
CA VAL A 23 2.95 -3.20 6.85
C VAL A 23 2.36 -4.31 7.72
N PHE A 24 2.78 -5.56 7.52
CA PHE A 24 2.38 -6.69 8.35
C PHE A 24 2.93 -6.59 9.77
N ASP A 25 4.20 -6.21 9.91
CA ASP A 25 4.83 -6.04 11.23
C ASP A 25 4.17 -4.92 12.04
N ALA A 26 3.57 -3.93 11.36
CA ALA A 26 2.72 -2.89 11.95
C ALA A 26 1.30 -3.36 12.34
N GLY A 27 0.90 -4.58 11.96
CA GLY A 27 -0.33 -5.23 12.39
C GLY A 27 -1.46 -5.30 11.37
N ALA A 28 -1.27 -4.80 10.14
CA ALA A 28 -2.23 -5.00 9.06
C ALA A 28 -2.16 -6.44 8.52
N GLY A 29 -3.20 -6.88 7.80
CA GLY A 29 -3.27 -8.22 7.22
C GLY A 29 -3.51 -9.34 8.24
N ARG A 30 -4.09 -9.02 9.41
CA ARG A 30 -4.53 -10.01 10.39
C ARG A 30 -6.03 -10.24 10.27
N ILE A 31 -6.44 -11.50 10.17
CA ILE A 31 -7.84 -11.92 10.06
C ILE A 31 -8.02 -13.21 10.87
N GLY A 32 -8.64 -13.12 12.05
CA GLY A 32 -8.76 -14.25 12.96
C GLY A 32 -7.38 -14.81 13.35
N ASP A 33 -7.17 -16.12 13.10
CA ASP A 33 -5.93 -16.83 13.41
C ASP A 33 -4.87 -16.75 12.29
N TYR A 34 -5.09 -15.92 11.27
CA TYR A 34 -4.17 -15.74 10.15
C TYR A 34 -3.53 -14.35 10.19
N ASP A 35 -2.23 -14.28 9.93
CA ASP A 35 -1.49 -13.02 9.74
C ASP A 35 -0.89 -12.96 8.32
N ARG A 36 -0.30 -11.80 7.98
CA ARG A 36 0.33 -11.54 6.68
C ARG A 36 -0.57 -11.79 5.47
N CYS A 37 -1.88 -11.66 5.66
CA CYS A 37 -2.88 -11.85 4.63
C CYS A 37 -2.90 -10.63 3.69
N SER A 38 -2.70 -10.88 2.41
CA SER A 38 -2.86 -9.87 1.35
C SER A 38 -3.24 -10.54 0.04
N PHE A 39 -3.85 -9.76 -0.85
CA PHE A 39 -3.98 -10.10 -2.25
C PHE A 39 -3.17 -9.10 -3.06
N GLN A 40 -2.53 -9.55 -4.15
CA GLN A 40 -1.80 -8.65 -5.03
C GLN A 40 -2.03 -8.99 -6.50
N VAL A 41 -2.04 -7.96 -7.33
CA VAL A 41 -2.14 -8.08 -8.79
C VAL A 41 -1.04 -7.25 -9.42
N LEU A 42 -0.29 -7.84 -10.35
CA LEU A 42 0.65 -7.09 -11.17
C LEU A 42 -0.13 -6.29 -12.22
N GLY A 43 0.16 -5.01 -12.30
CA GLY A 43 -0.43 -4.09 -13.27
C GLY A 43 0.58 -3.06 -13.73
N GLN A 44 0.07 -2.05 -14.43
CA GLN A 44 0.86 -0.95 -14.96
C GLN A 44 0.42 0.35 -14.31
N GLY A 45 1.32 0.97 -13.56
CA GLY A 45 1.18 2.31 -13.03
C GLY A 45 1.67 3.37 -14.02
N GLN A 46 1.16 4.59 -13.90
CA GLN A 46 1.68 5.74 -14.63
C GLN A 46 1.73 6.98 -13.75
N PHE A 47 2.76 7.79 -13.93
CA PHE A 47 2.87 9.08 -13.26
C PHE A 47 3.67 10.05 -14.13
N ARG A 48 3.57 11.35 -13.83
CA ARG A 48 4.40 12.38 -14.45
C ARG A 48 4.99 13.26 -13.36
N PRO A 49 6.30 13.16 -13.09
CA PRO A 49 6.94 14.01 -12.08
C PRO A 49 6.78 15.49 -12.47
N LEU A 50 6.28 16.29 -11.53
CA LEU A 50 6.11 17.75 -11.69
C LEU A 50 7.31 18.50 -11.12
N ASP A 51 7.37 19.80 -11.38
CA ASP A 51 8.35 20.67 -10.71
C ASP A 51 8.17 20.62 -9.20
N GLY A 52 9.29 20.42 -8.49
CA GLY A 52 9.31 20.24 -7.04
C GLY A 52 9.34 18.78 -6.58
N SER A 53 9.07 17.81 -7.46
CA SER A 53 9.19 16.38 -7.11
C SER A 53 10.64 15.91 -7.04
N ASN A 54 10.89 14.95 -6.14
CA ASN A 54 12.12 14.15 -6.10
C ASN A 54 11.78 12.67 -6.39
N PRO A 55 11.45 12.34 -7.65
CA PRO A 55 10.93 11.02 -7.97
C PRO A 55 12.04 9.97 -7.86
N TYR A 56 11.71 8.81 -7.28
CA TYR A 56 12.60 7.67 -7.24
C TYR A 56 12.91 7.12 -8.65
N LEU A 57 11.95 7.23 -9.58
CA LEU A 57 12.04 6.78 -10.96
C LEU A 57 11.50 7.87 -11.91
N GLY A 58 12.07 7.93 -13.11
CA GLY A 58 11.51 8.73 -14.20
C GLY A 58 12.03 10.17 -14.31
N SER A 59 11.56 10.86 -15.34
CA SER A 59 12.04 12.17 -15.77
C SER A 59 10.98 13.25 -15.63
N ARG A 60 11.39 14.45 -15.21
CA ARG A 60 10.49 15.60 -15.03
C ARG A 60 9.74 15.95 -16.32
N GLY A 61 8.44 16.16 -16.19
CA GLY A 61 7.55 16.54 -17.30
C GLY A 61 7.22 15.42 -18.29
N LEU A 62 7.80 14.22 -18.13
CA LEU A 62 7.53 13.06 -18.97
C LEU A 62 6.59 12.09 -18.25
N VAL A 63 5.67 11.49 -19.00
CA VAL A 63 4.83 10.41 -18.50
C VAL A 63 5.67 9.15 -18.46
N GLU A 64 5.74 8.56 -17.27
CA GLU A 64 6.47 7.35 -16.96
C GLU A 64 5.47 6.23 -16.71
N THR A 65 5.86 5.04 -17.13
CA THR A 65 5.03 3.83 -17.04
C THR A 65 5.87 2.75 -16.40
N VAL A 66 5.34 2.10 -15.37
CA VAL A 66 6.09 1.12 -14.56
C VAL A 66 5.21 -0.06 -14.16
N GLU A 67 5.82 -1.25 -14.11
CA GLU A 67 5.18 -2.43 -13.53
C GLU A 67 5.08 -2.30 -12.01
N GLU A 68 3.85 -2.38 -11.50
CA GLU A 68 3.56 -2.23 -10.07
C GLU A 68 2.59 -3.29 -9.61
N TYR A 69 2.77 -3.72 -8.36
CA TYR A 69 1.74 -4.48 -7.68
C TYR A 69 0.74 -3.55 -7.04
N ARG A 70 -0.54 -3.74 -7.36
CA ARG A 70 -1.63 -3.32 -6.46
C ARG A 70 -1.73 -4.35 -5.36
N VAL A 71 -1.37 -3.98 -4.14
CA VAL A 71 -1.46 -4.83 -2.95
C VAL A 71 -2.66 -4.36 -2.12
N GLU A 72 -3.46 -5.30 -1.65
CA GLU A 72 -4.62 -5.02 -0.81
C GLU A 72 -4.72 -5.98 0.37
N MET A 73 -5.12 -5.46 1.54
CA MET A 73 -5.28 -6.21 2.77
C MET A 73 -6.29 -5.57 3.72
N ILE A 74 -6.76 -6.34 4.71
CA ILE A 74 -7.61 -5.84 5.79
C ILE A 74 -6.74 -5.20 6.87
N CYS A 75 -7.21 -4.10 7.45
CA CYS A 75 -6.58 -3.44 8.58
C CYS A 75 -7.65 -3.00 9.59
N GLU A 76 -7.41 -3.26 10.87
CA GLU A 76 -8.22 -2.69 11.96
C GLU A 76 -7.95 -1.19 12.08
N ALA A 77 -8.96 -0.42 12.51
CA ALA A 77 -8.87 1.03 12.62
C ALA A 77 -7.72 1.52 13.52
N ASP A 78 -7.41 0.81 14.60
CA ASP A 78 -6.32 1.14 15.53
C ASP A 78 -4.92 0.82 14.98
N ARG A 79 -4.84 -0.02 13.94
CA ARG A 79 -3.60 -0.35 13.22
C ARG A 79 -3.37 0.48 11.97
N LEU A 80 -4.36 1.27 11.57
CA LEU A 80 -4.33 2.02 10.31
C LEU A 80 -3.20 3.04 10.25
N GLU A 81 -3.07 3.89 11.28
CA GLU A 81 -2.01 4.89 11.35
C GLU A 81 -0.60 4.24 11.42
N PRO A 82 -0.34 3.25 12.31
CA PRO A 82 0.92 2.51 12.31
C PRO A 82 1.23 1.85 10.95
N ALA A 83 0.26 1.22 10.31
CA ALA A 83 0.44 0.53 9.04
C ALA A 83 0.75 1.50 7.90
N VAL A 84 0.02 2.62 7.79
CA VAL A 84 0.28 3.65 6.77
C VAL A 84 1.65 4.31 6.98
N ARG A 85 2.05 4.53 8.23
CA ARG A 85 3.39 5.04 8.54
C ARG A 85 4.48 4.06 8.12
N ALA A 86 4.36 2.79 8.52
CA ALA A 86 5.32 1.75 8.14
C ALA A 86 5.39 1.55 6.61
N LEU A 87 4.24 1.65 5.93
CA LEU A 87 4.16 1.64 4.48
C LEU A 87 5.01 2.77 3.89
N ARG A 88 4.77 4.02 4.30
CA ARG A 88 5.49 5.20 3.80
C ARG A 88 6.99 5.11 4.07
N ASP A 89 7.39 4.68 5.26
CA ASP A 89 8.80 4.58 5.66
C ASP A 89 9.54 3.50 4.84
N ALA A 90 8.87 2.42 4.43
CA ALA A 90 9.45 1.34 3.64
C ALA A 90 9.31 1.53 2.12
N HIS A 91 8.48 2.47 1.66
CA HIS A 91 8.17 2.66 0.25
C HIS A 91 9.30 3.40 -0.48
N PRO A 92 9.66 3.02 -1.71
CA PRO A 92 10.69 3.74 -2.47
C PRO A 92 10.25 5.14 -2.93
N TYR A 93 8.95 5.36 -3.08
CA TYR A 93 8.41 6.65 -3.50
C TYR A 93 8.20 7.59 -2.32
N GLU A 94 8.51 8.87 -2.53
CA GLU A 94 8.25 9.95 -1.56
C GLU A 94 6.77 10.04 -1.17
N GLU A 95 5.89 9.91 -2.15
CA GLU A 95 4.43 9.93 -1.97
C GLU A 95 3.79 8.68 -2.60
N PRO A 96 3.67 7.56 -1.85
CA PRO A 96 2.97 6.38 -2.33
C PRO A 96 1.46 6.66 -2.49
N ALA A 97 0.87 6.14 -3.57
CA ALA A 97 -0.58 6.10 -3.73
C ALA A 97 -1.18 5.06 -2.77
N ILE A 98 -2.12 5.49 -1.93
CA ILE A 98 -2.76 4.67 -0.90
C ILE A 98 -4.28 4.93 -0.94
N ASP A 99 -5.04 3.84 -1.04
CA ASP A 99 -6.50 3.84 -0.91
C ASP A 99 -6.91 3.21 0.42
N LEU A 100 -7.89 3.83 1.09
CA LEU A 100 -8.48 3.36 2.33
C LEU A 100 -9.99 3.27 2.18
N TRP A 101 -10.54 2.06 2.17
CA TRP A 101 -11.99 1.86 2.09
C TRP A 101 -12.54 1.34 3.42
N PRO A 102 -13.49 2.04 4.06
CA PRO A 102 -14.19 1.48 5.21
C PRO A 102 -15.01 0.27 4.75
N LEU A 103 -14.97 -0.80 5.52
CA LEU A 103 -15.71 -2.02 5.23
C LEU A 103 -16.94 -2.12 6.12
N ALA A 104 -18.06 -2.49 5.51
CA ALA A 104 -19.22 -2.90 6.26
C ALA A 104 -18.90 -4.19 7.04
N PRO A 105 -19.50 -4.39 8.23
CA PRO A 105 -19.45 -5.69 8.90
C PRO A 105 -19.98 -6.78 7.97
N LEU A 106 -19.36 -7.96 8.02
CA LEU A 106 -19.92 -9.12 7.34
C LEU A 106 -21.26 -9.49 7.99
N PRO A 107 -22.31 -9.76 7.20
CA PRO A 107 -23.51 -10.37 7.74
C PRO A 107 -23.14 -11.79 8.16
N VAL A 108 -23.14 -12.05 9.47
CA VAL A 108 -23.04 -13.40 10.04
C VAL A 108 -24.43 -13.97 10.27
#